data_AF-A0A7X7KCN0-F1
#
_entry.id   AF-A0A7X7KCN0-F1
#
_cell.length_a   1.000
_cell.length_b   1.000
_cell.length_c   1.000
_cell.angle_alpha   90.00
_cell.angle_beta   90.00
_cell.angle_gamma   90.00
#
_symmetry.space_group_name_H-M   'P 1'
#
loop_
_entity.id
_entity.type
_entity.pdbx_description
1 polymer ?
#
loop_
_entity_poly.entity_id
_entity_poly.type
_entity_poly.pdbx_seq_one_letter_code
_entity_poly.pdbx_strand_id
1 'polypeptide(L)'
;MIETGNSMPPSPPGAANGKWQFLPGEVAYGGIKFLVNGAPWKLLKVLVESKNPLSESELIEAGWGHDSNTAAHTLANRLSELRKTLQKKLSLPDGDDPIPVVDVGSNRAWKLDDTLR
;
A
#
# COMPACT_ATOMS: atom_id res chain seq x y z
N MET A 1 -10.24 -11.37 -45.47
CA MET A 1 -9.60 -10.04 -45.45
C MET A 1 -10.16 -9.29 -44.24
N ILE A 2 -9.28 -8.92 -43.29
CA ILE A 2 -9.34 -7.88 -42.22
C ILE A 2 -10.62 -7.78 -41.34
N GLU A 3 -10.56 -8.21 -40.07
CA GLU A 3 -10.20 -7.43 -38.85
C GLU A 3 -11.15 -6.25 -38.60
N THR A 4 -11.93 -6.22 -37.52
CA THR A 4 -11.41 -5.69 -36.24
C THR A 4 -12.33 -6.06 -35.09
N GLY A 5 -11.72 -6.54 -34.00
CA GLY A 5 -12.40 -6.83 -32.75
C GLY A 5 -13.00 -5.59 -32.13
N ASN A 6 -14.23 -5.70 -31.67
CA ASN A 6 -14.86 -4.68 -30.86
C ASN A 6 -14.28 -4.80 -29.45
N SER A 7 -13.15 -4.13 -29.24
CA SER A 7 -12.50 -3.95 -27.95
C SER A 7 -13.53 -3.44 -26.94
N MET A 8 -13.83 -4.27 -25.93
CA MET A 8 -14.31 -3.75 -24.66
C MET A 8 -13.37 -2.62 -24.24
N PRO A 9 -13.87 -1.46 -23.80
CA PRO A 9 -13.01 -0.52 -23.11
C PRO A 9 -12.35 -1.27 -21.94
N PRO A 10 -11.04 -1.14 -21.70
CA PRO A 10 -10.49 -1.61 -20.44
C PRO A 10 -11.30 -0.89 -19.36
N SER A 11 -12.00 -1.66 -18.53
CA SER A 11 -12.65 -1.14 -17.33
C SER A 11 -11.65 -0.23 -16.63
N PRO A 12 -12.06 0.93 -16.09
CA PRO A 12 -11.19 1.67 -15.20
C PRO A 12 -10.67 0.68 -14.14
N PRO A 13 -9.36 0.58 -13.87
CA PRO A 13 -8.81 -0.33 -12.88
C PRO A 13 -9.14 0.17 -11.46
N GLY A 14 -10.40 0.51 -11.19
CA GLY A 14 -10.94 0.71 -9.87
C GLY A 14 -11.44 -0.63 -9.35
N ALA A 15 -10.80 -1.14 -8.29
CA ALA A 15 -11.16 -2.36 -7.57
C ALA A 15 -11.12 -3.66 -8.40
N ALA A 16 -9.97 -3.97 -9.01
CA ALA A 16 -9.66 -5.37 -9.28
C ALA A 16 -9.38 -6.03 -7.92
N ASN A 17 -10.09 -7.12 -7.60
CA ASN A 17 -9.85 -8.01 -6.45
C ASN A 17 -8.44 -8.66 -6.56
N GLY A 18 -7.41 -7.83 -6.48
CA GLY A 18 -6.03 -8.21 -6.64
C GLY A 18 -5.56 -8.89 -5.36
N LYS A 19 -4.97 -10.07 -5.48
CA LYS A 19 -4.29 -10.69 -4.35
C LYS A 19 -2.88 -10.11 -4.23
N TRP A 20 -2.52 -9.67 -3.04
CA TRP A 20 -1.15 -9.30 -2.73
C TRP A 20 -0.25 -10.53 -2.75
N GLN A 21 0.93 -10.37 -3.35
CA GLN A 21 2.02 -11.33 -3.28
C GLN A 21 3.28 -10.60 -2.85
N PHE A 22 3.93 -11.12 -1.82
CA PHE A 22 5.16 -10.58 -1.27
C PHE A 22 6.33 -11.50 -1.65
N LEU A 23 7.24 -10.97 -2.45
CA LEU A 23 8.49 -11.63 -2.83
C LEU A 23 9.66 -10.93 -2.14
N PRO A 24 10.83 -11.59 -2.02
CA PRO A 24 12.03 -10.92 -1.49
C PRO A 24 12.41 -9.70 -2.35
N GLY A 25 12.12 -8.50 -1.84
CA GLY A 25 12.43 -7.22 -2.48
C GLY A 25 11.47 -6.75 -3.58
N GLU A 26 10.37 -7.46 -3.79
CA GLU A 26 9.32 -7.13 -4.75
C GLU A 26 7.93 -7.37 -4.12
N VAL A 27 6.95 -6.59 -4.56
CA VAL A 27 5.54 -6.84 -4.26
C VAL A 27 4.74 -6.87 -5.55
N ALA A 28 3.70 -7.69 -5.57
CA ALA A 28 2.76 -7.76 -6.67
C ALA A 28 1.32 -7.60 -6.17
N TYR A 29 0.51 -6.83 -6.90
CA TYR A 29 -0.92 -6.70 -6.66
C TYR A 29 -1.66 -6.83 -7.98
N GLY A 30 -2.59 -7.79 -8.08
CA GLY A 30 -3.41 -7.97 -9.30
C GLY A 30 -2.59 -8.17 -10.57
N GLY A 31 -1.39 -8.76 -10.47
CA GLY A 31 -0.45 -8.95 -11.59
C GLY A 31 0.50 -7.78 -11.85
N ILE A 32 0.32 -6.63 -11.19
CA ILE A 32 1.23 -5.49 -11.27
C ILE A 32 2.36 -5.68 -10.26
N LYS A 33 3.59 -5.79 -10.77
CA LYS A 33 4.82 -5.95 -9.96
C LYS A 33 5.55 -4.64 -9.78
N PHE A 34 6.04 -4.38 -8.58
CA PHE A 34 6.87 -3.23 -8.29
C PHE A 34 7.84 -3.49 -7.14
N LEU A 35 8.99 -2.83 -7.23
CA LEU A 35 10.06 -2.95 -6.24
C LEU A 35 9.72 -2.13 -5.00
N VAL A 36 9.65 -2.80 -3.87
CA VAL A 36 9.54 -2.18 -2.54
C VAL A 36 10.51 -2.95 -1.64
N ASN A 37 11.40 -2.24 -0.97
CA ASN A 37 12.49 -2.84 -0.19
C ASN A 37 12.56 -2.22 1.21
N GLY A 38 13.17 -2.93 2.15
CA GLY A 38 13.43 -2.42 3.51
C GLY A 38 12.15 -2.15 4.31
N ALA A 39 12.12 -1.03 5.03
CA ALA A 39 10.99 -0.67 5.89
C ALA A 39 9.66 -0.50 5.13
N PRO A 40 9.59 0.20 3.97
CA PRO A 40 8.35 0.28 3.17
C PRO A 40 7.74 -1.09 2.81
N TRP A 41 8.56 -2.10 2.54
CA TRP A 41 8.06 -3.45 2.21
C TRP A 41 7.42 -4.10 3.43
N LYS A 42 8.07 -3.99 4.60
CA LYS A 42 7.54 -4.53 5.85
C LYS A 42 6.26 -3.82 6.28
N LEU A 43 6.21 -2.49 6.13
CA LEU A 43 5.02 -1.67 6.39
C LEU A 43 3.84 -2.10 5.51
N LEU A 44 4.06 -2.22 4.20
CA LEU A 44 3.01 -2.67 3.29
C LEU A 44 2.52 -4.08 3.63
N LYS A 45 3.44 -4.98 3.94
CA LYS A 45 3.12 -6.35 4.34
C LYS A 45 2.24 -6.39 5.59
N VAL A 46 2.62 -5.70 6.66
CA VAL A 46 1.82 -5.68 7.89
C VAL A 46 0.46 -5.02 7.69
N LEU A 47 0.37 -3.96 6.87
CA LEU A 47 -0.91 -3.31 6.55
C LEU A 47 -1.86 -4.24 5.78
N VAL A 48 -1.34 -5.01 4.83
CA VAL A 48 -2.11 -6.02 4.10
C VAL A 48 -2.56 -7.15 5.02
N GLU A 49 -1.66 -7.66 5.86
CA GLU A 49 -1.92 -8.79 6.76
C GLU A 49 -2.84 -8.41 7.95
N SER A 50 -2.79 -7.16 8.43
CA SER A 50 -3.50 -6.72 9.64
C SER A 50 -4.95 -6.31 9.37
N LYS A 51 -5.90 -7.13 9.82
CA LYS A 51 -7.35 -6.84 9.71
C LYS A 51 -7.77 -5.53 10.40
N ASN A 52 -6.99 -5.10 11.39
CA ASN A 52 -7.26 -3.91 12.18
C ASN A 52 -6.34 -2.76 11.79
N PRO A 53 -6.76 -1.51 12.03
CA PRO A 53 -5.87 -0.37 11.99
C PRO A 53 -4.64 -0.58 12.87
N LEU A 54 -3.48 -0.19 12.37
CA LEU A 54 -2.20 -0.27 13.07
C LEU A 54 -1.81 1.11 13.60
N SER A 55 -1.44 1.16 14.87
CA SER A 55 -0.93 2.35 15.53
C SER A 55 0.49 2.72 15.05
N GLU A 56 0.93 3.93 15.40
CA GLU A 56 2.28 4.41 15.08
C GLU A 56 3.36 3.46 15.61
N SER A 57 3.22 3.00 16.86
CA SER A 57 4.15 2.07 17.50
C SER A 57 4.19 0.72 16.78
N GLU A 58 3.04 0.17 16.39
CA GLU A 58 2.99 -1.11 15.64
C GLU A 58 3.65 -0.99 14.26
N LEU A 59 3.47 0.14 13.57
CA LEU A 59 4.12 0.38 12.28
C LEU A 59 5.63 0.60 12.42
N ILE A 60 6.06 1.34 13.45
CA ILE A 60 7.48 1.52 13.77
C ILE A 60 8.11 0.16 14.06
N GLU A 61 7.48 -0.65 14.89
CA GLU A 61 7.95 -1.99 15.25
C GLU A 61 8.02 -2.90 14.02
N ALA A 62 7.00 -2.87 13.15
CA ALA A 62 7.01 -3.68 11.93
C ALA A 62 8.11 -3.27 10.94
N GLY A 63 8.35 -1.96 10.77
CA GLY A 63 9.35 -1.45 9.82
C GLY A 63 10.79 -1.58 10.31
N TRP A 64 11.03 -1.23 11.57
CA TRP A 64 12.36 -1.01 12.15
C TRP A 64 12.65 -1.86 13.39
N GLY A 65 11.67 -2.59 13.92
CA GLY A 65 11.82 -3.36 15.15
C GLY A 65 11.99 -2.44 16.36
N HIS A 66 12.87 -2.84 17.29
CA HIS A 66 13.14 -2.06 18.50
C HIS A 66 14.01 -0.81 18.27
N ASP A 67 14.46 -0.58 17.03
CA ASP A 67 15.30 0.56 16.66
C ASP A 67 14.45 1.85 16.55
N SER A 68 14.13 2.40 17.72
CA SER A 68 13.12 3.46 17.89
C SER A 68 13.68 4.86 17.62
N ASN A 69 15.01 5.02 17.62
CA ASN A 69 15.66 6.33 17.72
C ASN A 69 15.52 7.19 16.44
N THR A 70 15.15 6.57 15.32
CA THR A 70 15.01 7.25 14.01
C THR A 70 13.60 7.12 13.42
N ALA A 71 12.67 6.45 14.11
CA ALA A 71 11.54 5.81 13.45
C ALA A 71 10.31 6.70 13.21
N ALA A 72 9.97 7.61 14.14
CA ALA A 72 8.71 8.38 14.02
C ALA A 72 8.70 9.36 12.85
N HIS A 73 9.74 10.21 12.72
CA HIS A 73 9.85 11.13 11.58
C HIS A 73 10.03 10.37 10.26
N THR A 74 10.70 9.22 10.31
CA THR A 74 10.88 8.36 9.15
C THR A 74 9.58 7.67 8.74
N LEU A 75 8.69 7.31 9.68
CA LEU A 75 7.43 6.64 9.39
C LEU A 75 6.54 7.49 8.49
N ALA A 76 6.28 8.74 8.86
CA ALA A 76 5.43 9.64 8.06
C ALA A 76 5.96 9.81 6.63
N ASN A 77 7.28 9.92 6.48
CA ASN A 77 7.93 10.00 5.17
C ASN A 77 7.77 8.68 4.38
N ARG A 78 8.03 7.52 5.01
CA ARG A 78 7.88 6.22 4.34
C ARG A 78 6.44 5.90 3.97
N LEU A 79 5.47 6.23 4.81
CA LEU A 79 4.05 6.09 4.48
C LEU A 79 3.67 6.99 3.31
N SER A 80 4.20 8.22 3.26
CA SER A 80 3.96 9.13 2.13
C SER A 80 4.58 8.62 0.82
N GLU A 81 5.79 8.06 0.86
CA GLU A 81 6.41 7.41 -0.30
C GLU A 81 5.62 6.18 -0.74
N LEU A 82 5.13 5.39 0.22
CA LEU A 82 4.33 4.20 -0.05
C LEU A 82 2.99 4.57 -0.70
N ARG A 83 2.27 5.58 -0.18
CA ARG A 83 1.04 6.11 -0.79
C ARG A 83 1.27 6.51 -2.25
N LYS A 84 2.29 7.32 -2.51
CA LYS A 84 2.64 7.76 -3.87
C LYS A 84 2.99 6.57 -4.78
N THR A 85 3.69 5.58 -4.24
CA THR A 85 4.06 4.37 -4.98
C THR A 85 2.81 3.59 -5.37
N LEU A 86 1.91 3.36 -4.42
CA LEU A 86 0.66 2.65 -4.64
C LEU A 86 -0.25 3.40 -5.62
N GLN A 87 -0.47 4.69 -5.42
CA GLN A 87 -1.27 5.53 -6.34
C GLN A 87 -0.72 5.46 -7.76
N LYS A 88 0.60 5.63 -7.93
CA LYS A 88 1.25 5.59 -9.24
C LYS A 88 1.20 4.21 -9.89
N LYS A 89 1.47 3.15 -9.12
CA LYS A 89 1.60 1.78 -9.65
C LYS A 89 0.25 1.12 -9.91
N LEU A 90 -0.73 1.42 -9.09
CA LEU A 90 -2.08 0.88 -9.21
C LEU A 90 -3.02 1.81 -9.98
N SER A 91 -2.52 2.95 -10.48
CA SER A 91 -3.29 3.96 -11.20
C SER A 91 -4.54 4.38 -10.42
N LEU A 92 -4.41 4.56 -9.10
CA LEU A 92 -5.50 5.00 -8.25
C LEU A 92 -5.84 6.47 -8.58
N PRO A 93 -7.13 6.84 -8.59
CA PRO A 93 -7.53 8.21 -8.86
C PRO A 93 -7.03 9.18 -7.78
N ASP A 94 -6.75 10.42 -8.20
CA ASP A 94 -6.42 11.52 -7.27
C ASP A 94 -7.57 11.73 -6.26
N GLY A 95 -7.31 11.37 -5.01
CA GLY A 95 -8.30 11.42 -3.92
C GLY A 95 -8.47 10.08 -3.19
N ASP A 96 -8.06 8.98 -3.81
CA ASP A 96 -8.02 7.68 -3.16
C ASP A 96 -6.72 7.56 -2.36
N ASP A 97 -6.81 7.62 -1.03
CA ASP A 97 -5.67 7.37 -0.16
C ASP A 97 -5.57 5.86 0.10
N PRO A 98 -4.56 5.16 -0.46
CA PRO A 98 -4.43 3.72 -0.25
C PRO A 98 -4.08 3.34 1.19
N ILE A 99 -3.61 4.30 1.99
CA ILE A 99 -3.25 4.08 3.40
C ILE A 99 -3.89 5.17 4.26
N PRO A 100 -5.23 5.17 4.40
CA PRO A 100 -5.93 6.22 5.11
C PRO A 100 -5.58 6.22 6.60
N VAL A 101 -5.53 7.41 7.17
CA VAL A 101 -5.50 7.61 8.62
C VAL A 101 -6.93 7.42 9.12
N VAL A 102 -7.15 6.43 9.98
CA VAL A 102 -8.50 6.11 10.51
C VAL A 102 -8.74 6.63 11.92
N ASP A 103 -7.67 6.98 12.63
CA ASP A 103 -7.76 7.62 13.95
C ASP A 103 -6.86 8.85 13.97
N VAL A 104 -7.40 9.98 14.41
CA VAL A 104 -6.74 11.28 14.43
C VAL A 104 -6.62 11.77 15.88
N GLY A 105 -5.38 11.91 16.38
CA GLY A 105 -5.13 12.36 17.75
C GLY A 105 -3.83 11.81 18.32
N SER A 106 -3.80 11.53 19.62
CA SER A 106 -2.66 10.87 20.29
C SER A 106 -2.50 9.40 19.89
N ASN A 107 -3.53 8.79 19.29
CA ASN A 107 -3.56 7.38 18.88
C ASN A 107 -3.69 7.24 17.35
N ARG A 108 -2.82 7.91 16.59
CA ARG A 108 -2.88 7.80 15.13
C ARG A 108 -2.77 6.35 14.69
N ALA A 109 -3.72 5.94 13.85
CA ALA A 109 -3.76 4.61 13.29
C ALA A 109 -3.99 4.66 11.77
N TRP A 110 -3.38 3.70 11.08
CA TRP A 110 -3.45 3.56 9.63
C TRP A 110 -3.95 2.17 9.27
N LYS A 111 -4.71 2.08 8.18
CA LYS A 111 -5.05 0.80 7.56
C LYS A 111 -4.71 0.84 6.08
N LEU A 112 -4.68 -0.32 5.42
CA LEU A 112 -4.80 -0.36 3.97
C LEU A 112 -6.27 -0.11 3.59
N ASP A 113 -6.50 0.62 2.50
CA ASP A 113 -7.84 0.78 1.96
C ASP A 113 -8.50 -0.57 1.66
N ASP A 114 -9.80 -0.68 1.92
CA ASP A 114 -10.55 -1.92 1.78
C ASP A 114 -10.66 -2.38 0.31
N THR A 115 -10.55 -1.47 -0.66
CA THR A 115 -10.53 -1.82 -2.09
C THR A 115 -9.23 -2.49 -2.52
N LEU A 116 -8.19 -2.38 -1.70
CA LEU A 116 -6.86 -2.97 -1.92
C LEU A 116 -6.64 -4.22 -1.06
N ARG A 117 -7.66 -4.72 -0.37
CA ARG A 117 -7.54 -5.81 0.59
C ARG A 117 -7.94 -7.18 0.06
#